data_AF-Q2N703-F1
#
_entry.id   AF-Q2N703-F1
#
_cell.length_a   1.000
_cell.length_b   1.000
_cell.length_c   1.000
_cell.angle_alpha   90.00
_cell.angle_beta   90.00
_cell.angle_gamma   90.00
#
_symmetry.space_group_name_H-M   'P 1'
#
loop_
_entity.id
_entity.type
_entity.pdbx_description
1 polymer ?
#
loop_
_entity_poly.entity_id
_entity_poly.type
_entity_poly.pdbx_seq_one_letter_code
_entity_poly.pdbx_strand_id
1 'polypeptide(L)' 'MPDVPVDPGLALLVDCNAGGRATLVLDDSSTLSLTFSPGLTLLPLAVIAIQSAGQTAALDAWVLD' A
#
# COMPACT_ATOMS: atom_id res chain seq x y z
N MET A 1 -30.45 4.97 5.91
CA MET A 1 -30.07 4.16 4.74
C MET A 1 -29.46 2.89 5.30
N PRO A 2 -29.79 1.68 4.80
CA PRO A 2 -29.10 0.49 5.27
C PRO A 2 -27.74 0.43 4.57
N ASP A 3 -26.68 0.21 5.35
CA ASP A 3 -25.32 0.11 4.84
C ASP A 3 -25.11 -1.20 4.07
N VAL A 4 -24.24 -1.09 3.06
CA VAL A 4 -23.97 -2.02 1.96
C VAL A 4 -22.73 -2.86 2.31
N PRO A 5 -22.59 -4.11 1.83
CA PRO A 5 -21.44 -4.95 2.19
C PRO A 5 -20.10 -4.29 1.83
N VAL A 6 -19.06 -4.48 2.65
CA VAL A 6 -17.69 -4.00 2.39
C VAL A 6 -16.77 -5.17 2.05
N ASP A 7 -15.90 -4.93 1.08
CA ASP A 7 -14.96 -5.88 0.46
C ASP A 7 -13.68 -5.11 0.05
N PRO A 8 -12.62 -5.80 -0.36
CA PRO A 8 -11.30 -5.86 0.27
C PRO A 8 -10.57 -4.51 0.50
N GLY A 9 -9.90 -4.40 1.67
CA GLY A 9 -8.88 -3.41 2.06
C GLY A 9 -9.01 -2.00 1.47
N LEU A 10 -9.79 -1.13 2.10
CA LEU A 10 -10.14 0.21 1.63
C LEU A 10 -8.96 1.20 1.52
N ALA A 11 -7.85 0.95 2.22
CA ALA A 11 -6.64 1.75 2.05
C ALA A 11 -5.38 1.02 2.55
N LEU A 12 -4.23 1.35 1.97
CA LEU A 12 -2.92 1.00 2.52
C LEU A 12 -2.36 2.20 3.28
N LEU A 13 -2.12 2.03 4.58
CA LEU A 13 -1.30 2.95 5.36
C LEU A 13 0.16 2.50 5.27
N VAL A 14 1.03 3.39 4.83
CA VAL A 14 2.48 3.18 4.75
C VAL A 14 3.17 4.15 5.70
N ASP A 15 3.89 3.64 6.67
CA ASP A 15 4.86 4.41 7.45
C ASP A 15 6.26 4.16 6.89
N CYS A 16 6.83 5.17 6.26
CA CYS A 16 8.14 5.07 5.63
C CYS A 16 9.20 5.73 6.50
N ASN A 17 10.10 4.94 7.07
CA ASN A 17 11.20 5.46 7.89
C ASN A 17 12.34 6.02 7.02
N ALA A 18 12.65 5.34 5.91
CA ALA A 18 13.64 5.79 4.93
C ALA A 18 13.05 5.76 3.53
N GLY A 19 13.01 6.94 2.89
CA GLY A 19 12.43 7.11 1.56
C GLY A 19 13.15 6.27 0.49
N GLY A 20 12.39 5.89 -0.54
CA GLY A 20 12.87 4.99 -1.58
C GLY A 20 11.74 4.48 -2.44
N ARG A 21 12.00 3.43 -3.21
CA ARG A 21 11.02 2.82 -4.10
C ARG A 21 10.42 1.57 -3.46
N ALA A 22 9.13 1.37 -3.63
CA ALA A 22 8.45 0.11 -3.37
C ALA A 22 7.49 -0.22 -4.51
N THR A 23 7.26 -1.51 -4.73
CA THR A 23 6.31 -1.98 -5.74
C THR A 23 5.17 -2.70 -5.03
N LEU A 24 3.96 -2.18 -5.20
CA LEU A 24 2.73 -2.72 -4.66
C LEU A 24 2.12 -3.68 -5.69
N VAL A 25 1.55 -4.79 -5.22
CA VAL A 25 0.70 -5.68 -6.02
C VAL A 25 -0.74 -5.38 -5.64
N LEU A 26 -1.55 -5.01 -6.64
CA LEU A 26 -2.95 -4.68 -6.46
C LEU A 26 -3.82 -5.93 -6.54
N ASP A 27 -5.07 -5.84 -6.11
CA ASP A 27 -6.05 -6.93 -6.13
C ASP A 27 -6.31 -7.51 -7.53
N ASP A 28 -6.21 -6.69 -8.57
CA ASP A 28 -6.27 -7.09 -9.98
C ASP A 28 -4.98 -7.78 -10.49
N SER A 29 -4.03 -8.05 -9.60
CA SER A 29 -2.70 -8.62 -9.87
C SER A 29 -1.76 -7.72 -10.68
N SER A 30 -2.15 -6.48 -10.99
CA SER A 30 -1.25 -5.49 -11.56
C SER A 30 -0.23 -5.02 -10.52
N THR A 31 0.87 -4.43 -10.99
CA THR A 31 1.91 -3.88 -10.13
C THR A 31 2.02 -2.37 -10.28
N LEU A 32 2.18 -1.69 -9.15
CA LEU A 32 2.34 -0.24 -9.07
C LEU A 32 3.63 0.08 -8.31
N SER A 33 4.62 0.64 -9.01
CA SER A 33 5.82 1.18 -8.37
C SER A 33 5.63 2.63 -7.94
N LEU A 34 5.87 2.90 -6.66
CA LEU A 34 5.83 4.24 -6.09
C LEU A 34 7.17 4.59 -5.44
N THR A 35 7.48 5.89 -5.42
CA THR A 35 8.58 6.45 -4.64
C THR A 35 7.98 7.10 -3.40
N PHE A 36 8.34 6.59 -2.22
CA PHE A 36 7.92 7.12 -0.93
C PHE A 36 8.98 8.08 -0.39
N SER A 37 8.51 9.18 0.18
CA SER A 37 9.32 10.02 1.06
C SER A 37 9.16 9.53 2.50
N PRO A 38 10.10 9.85 3.41
CA PRO A 38 9.92 9.54 4.82
C PRO A 38 8.61 10.15 5.38
N GLY A 39 7.93 9.39 6.24
CA GLY A 39 6.68 9.77 6.89
C GLY A 39 5.52 8.84 6.56
N LEU A 40 4.33 9.28 7.00
CA LEU A 40 3.09 8.53 6.88
C LEU A 40 2.37 8.86 5.57
N THR A 41 1.99 7.85 4.80
CA THR A 41 1.21 7.99 3.56
C THR A 41 0.00 7.07 3.60
N LEU A 42 -1.18 7.60 3.31
CA LEU A 42 -2.40 6.81 3.14
C LEU A 42 -2.73 6.70 1.65
N LEU A 43 -2.84 5.49 1.14
CA LEU A 43 -3.15 5.21 -0.25
C LEU A 43 -4.53 4.54 -0.34
N PRO A 44 -5.52 5.14 -1.02
CA PRO A 44 -6.82 4.52 -1.23
C PRO A 44 -6.73 3.47 -2.36
N LEU A 45 -5.96 2.41 -2.12
CA LEU A 45 -5.65 1.35 -3.07
C LEU A 45 -5.84 -0.01 -2.40
N ALA A 46 -6.50 -0.93 -3.09
CA ALA A 46 -6.61 -2.33 -2.69
C ALA A 46 -5.28 -3.06 -2.98
N VAL A 47 -4.40 -3.11 -1.97
CA VAL A 47 -3.07 -3.73 -2.08
C VAL A 47 -3.08 -5.10 -1.41
N ILE A 48 -2.64 -6.12 -2.15
CA ILE A 48 -2.57 -7.51 -1.65
C ILE A 48 -1.15 -7.94 -1.27
N ALA A 49 -0.12 -7.26 -1.79
CA ALA A 49 1.27 -7.53 -1.42
C ALA A 49 2.19 -6.34 -1.72
N ILE A 50 3.37 -6.33 -1.10
CA ILE A 50 4.49 -5.45 -1.44
C ILE A 50 5.65 -6.34 -1.93
N GLN A 51 6.15 -6.10 -3.13
CA GLN A 51 7.27 -6.85 -3.68
C GLN A 51 8.58 -6.41 -3.02
N SER A 52 9.34 -7.39 -2.52
CA SER A 52 10.67 -7.16 -1.94
C SER A 52 11.76 -6.93 -2.99
N ALA A 53 11.59 -7.45 -4.20
CA ALA A 53 12.55 -7.30 -5.28
C ALA A 53 12.66 -5.83 -5.72
N GLY A 54 13.85 -5.25 -5.59
CA GLY A 54 14.10 -3.86 -5.97
C GLY A 54 13.46 -2.82 -5.02
N GLN A 55 12.94 -3.25 -3.87
CA GLN A 55 12.50 -2.35 -2.82
C GLN A 55 13.72 -1.68 -2.18
N THR A 56 13.69 -0.35 -2.10
CA THR A 56 14.72 0.45 -1.44
C THR A 56 14.15 1.30 -0.30
N ALA A 57 12.84 1.48 -0.23
CA ALA A 57 12.17 2.12 0.90
C ALA A 57 12.14 1.18 2.11
N ALA A 58 12.49 1.70 3.29
CA ALA A 58 12.22 1.04 4.56
C ALA A 58 10.84 1.49 5.05
N LEU A 59 9.87 0.56 5.01
CA LEU A 59 8.49 0.85 5.31
C LEU A 59 7.84 -0.25 6.14
N ASP A 60 6.90 0.17 6.97
CA ASP A 60 5.87 -0.66 7.57
C ASP A 60 4.55 -0.34 6.86
N ALA A 61 3.71 -1.37 6.66
CA ALA A 61 2.47 -1.21 5.92
C ALA A 61 1.31 -1.95 6.59
N TRP A 62 0.16 -1.29 6.67
CA TRP A 62 -1.07 -1.84 7.22
C TRP A 62 -2.20 -1.64 6.21
N VAL A 63 -2.91 -2.72 5.91
CA VAL A 63 -4.16 -2.65 5.16
C VAL A 63 -5.26 -2.25 6.14
N LEU A 64 -5.97 -1.18 5.82
CA LEU A 64 -7.13 -0.68 6.56
C LEU A 64 -8.38 -1.20 5.85
N ASP A 65 -9.33 -1.73 6.62
CA ASP A 65 -10.62 -2.24 6.13
C ASP A 65 -11.73 -1.17 6.17
#